data_AF-A0A1Z4UZ23-F1
#
_entry.id   AF-A0A1Z4UZ23-F1
#
_cell.length_a   1.000
_cell.length_b   1.000
_cell.length_c   1.000
_cell.angle_alpha   90.00
_cell.angle_beta   90.00
_cell.angle_gamma   90.00
#
_symmetry.space_group_name_H-M   'P 1'
#
loop_
_entity.id
_entity.type
_entity.pdbx_description
1 polymer ?
#
loop_
_entity_poly.entity_id
_entity_poly.type
_entity_poly.pdbx_seq_one_letter_code
_entity_poly.pdbx_strand_id
1 'polypeptide(L)'
;MKIKYPINFHKGLTFVIVLGLMVLYHNFTIGAWVYLSLHGTYGFLWLLKDRIFPDKQWEQEIPTSQGIIIFVLLCLYWVAPFILISSGTVPPLPLAAAAISLNIAGVFLHFASDAQKYYTLKYKTGLITEGFFC
;
A
#
# COMPACT_ATOMS: atom_id res chain seq x y z
N MET A 1 -21.18 -2.25 -3.85
CA MET A 1 -19.86 -2.05 -4.52
C MET A 1 -18.84 -3.02 -3.92
N LYS A 2 -17.76 -3.36 -4.62
CA LYS A 2 -16.76 -4.30 -4.07
C LYS A 2 -15.85 -3.60 -3.05
N ILE A 3 -15.46 -4.33 -1.99
CA ILE A 3 -14.55 -3.82 -0.96
C ILE A 3 -13.26 -3.27 -1.57
N LYS A 4 -12.70 -3.92 -2.59
CA LYS A 4 -11.44 -3.48 -3.21
C LYS A 4 -11.47 -2.08 -3.81
N TYR A 5 -12.61 -1.56 -4.27
CA TYR A 5 -12.66 -0.29 -4.98
C TYR A 5 -12.17 0.91 -4.17
N PRO A 6 -12.65 1.18 -2.94
CA PRO A 6 -12.18 2.31 -2.13
C PRO A 6 -10.70 2.14 -1.76
N ILE A 7 -10.26 0.91 -1.52
CA ILE A 7 -8.86 0.61 -1.19
C ILE A 7 -7.95 0.85 -2.38
N ASN A 8 -8.27 0.29 -3.55
CA ASN A 8 -7.53 0.49 -4.78
C ASN A 8 -7.49 1.96 -5.18
N PHE A 9 -8.62 2.67 -5.04
CA PHE A 9 -8.68 4.10 -5.32
C PHE A 9 -7.72 4.88 -4.41
N HIS A 10 -7.74 4.62 -3.10
CA HIS A 10 -6.80 5.23 -2.16
C HIS A 10 -5.33 4.89 -2.49
N LYS A 11 -5.02 3.63 -2.80
CA LYS A 11 -3.65 3.18 -3.16
C LYS A 11 -3.16 3.86 -4.44
N GLY A 12 -4.01 3.97 -5.46
CA GLY A 12 -3.70 4.68 -6.70
C GLY A 12 -3.53 6.18 -6.51
N LEU A 13 -4.35 6.79 -5.65
CA LEU A 13 -4.29 8.23 -5.40
C LEU A 13 -3.10 8.64 -4.52
N THR A 14 -2.53 7.71 -3.74
CA THR A 14 -1.42 7.97 -2.82
C THR A 14 -0.23 8.62 -3.53
N PHE A 15 0.15 8.17 -4.73
CA PHE A 15 1.23 8.81 -5.50
C PHE A 15 0.92 10.28 -5.80
N VAL A 16 -0.28 10.56 -6.30
CA VAL A 16 -0.71 11.91 -6.69
C VAL A 16 -0.78 12.83 -5.46
N ILE A 17 -1.29 12.33 -4.33
CA ILE A 17 -1.39 13.12 -3.09
C ILE A 17 0.00 13.44 -2.55
N VAL A 18 0.89 12.47 -2.43
CA VAL A 18 2.24 12.69 -1.91
C VAL A 18 3.02 13.65 -2.81
N LEU A 19 2.95 13.46 -4.14
CA LEU A 19 3.59 14.37 -5.08
C LEU A 19 2.97 15.79 -5.03
N GLY A 20 1.65 15.89 -4.89
CA GLY A 20 0.94 17.15 -4.71
C GLY A 20 1.38 17.88 -3.44
N LEU A 21 1.58 17.17 -2.33
CA LEU A 21 2.13 17.73 -1.10
C LEU A 21 3.55 18.25 -1.30
N MET A 22 4.41 17.51 -2.01
CA MET A 22 5.79 17.96 -2.31
C MET A 22 5.80 19.28 -3.09
N VAL A 23 4.91 19.40 -4.08
CA VAL A 23 4.74 20.64 -4.85
C VAL A 23 4.19 21.77 -3.98
N LEU A 24 3.13 21.51 -3.20
CA LEU A 24 2.46 22.53 -2.38
C LEU A 24 3.38 23.12 -1.29
N TYR A 25 4.21 22.30 -0.67
CA TYR A 25 5.14 22.71 0.39
C TYR A 25 6.56 22.99 -0.11
N HIS A 26 6.80 22.92 -1.43
CA HIS A 26 8.12 23.07 -2.04
C HIS A 26 9.22 22.19 -1.39
N ASN A 27 8.85 21.01 -0.91
CA ASN A 27 9.77 20.11 -0.22
C ASN A 27 10.09 18.89 -1.09
N PHE A 28 11.29 18.91 -1.66
CA PHE A 28 11.86 17.85 -2.51
C PHE A 28 13.10 17.20 -1.88
N THR A 29 13.13 17.14 -0.55
CA THR A 29 14.22 16.49 0.19
C THR A 29 14.27 14.99 -0.09
N ILE A 30 15.41 14.36 0.24
CA ILE A 30 15.59 12.91 0.12
C ILE A 30 14.48 12.16 0.87
N GLY A 31 14.08 12.63 2.06
CA GLY A 31 12.99 12.02 2.83
C GLY A 31 11.66 11.98 2.06
N ALA A 32 11.28 13.08 1.41
CA ALA A 32 10.07 13.17 0.60
C ALA A 32 10.12 12.21 -0.61
N TRP A 33 11.25 12.17 -1.32
CA TRP A 33 11.45 11.24 -2.45
C TRP A 33 11.44 9.78 -2.03
N VAL A 34 12.06 9.45 -0.90
CA VAL A 34 12.02 8.09 -0.34
C VAL A 34 10.58 7.72 0.00
N TYR A 35 9.83 8.60 0.67
CA TYR A 35 8.43 8.33 1.01
C TYR A 35 7.56 8.12 -0.24
N LEU A 36 7.67 9.01 -1.23
CA LEU A 36 6.96 8.89 -2.51
C LEU A 36 7.32 7.59 -3.22
N SER A 37 8.60 7.22 -3.25
CA SER A 37 9.06 6.01 -3.93
C SER A 37 8.52 4.75 -3.25
N LEU A 38 8.59 4.69 -1.92
CA LEU A 38 8.11 3.53 -1.15
C LEU A 38 6.58 3.38 -1.28
N HIS A 39 5.82 4.43 -1.00
CA HIS A 39 4.36 4.35 -0.96
C HIS A 39 3.70 4.43 -2.34
N GLY A 40 4.26 5.22 -3.26
CA GLY A 40 3.78 5.34 -4.63
C GLY A 40 3.99 4.03 -5.42
N THR A 41 5.21 3.47 -5.37
CA THR A 41 5.50 2.18 -6.01
C THR A 41 4.68 1.07 -5.37
N TYR A 42 4.58 1.03 -4.04
CA TYR A 42 3.70 0.08 -3.35
C TYR A 42 2.25 0.18 -3.83
N GLY A 43 1.72 1.41 -3.95
CA GLY A 43 0.36 1.64 -4.44
C GLY A 43 0.15 1.10 -5.86
N PHE A 44 1.11 1.34 -6.75
CA PHE A 44 1.09 0.79 -8.11
C PHE A 44 1.16 -0.75 -8.11
N LEU A 45 2.11 -1.33 -7.38
CA LEU A 45 2.26 -2.78 -7.28
C LEU A 45 1.03 -3.44 -6.63
N TRP A 46 0.36 -2.77 -5.69
CA TRP A 46 -0.91 -3.22 -5.13
C TRP A 46 -2.01 -3.31 -6.20
N LEU A 47 -2.13 -2.30 -7.06
CA LEU A 47 -3.11 -2.35 -8.16
C LEU A 47 -2.78 -3.46 -9.16
N LEU A 48 -1.49 -3.71 -9.39
CA LEU A 48 -1.04 -4.81 -10.23
C LEU A 48 -1.38 -6.17 -9.60
N LYS A 49 -1.09 -6.37 -8.31
CA LYS A 49 -1.38 -7.63 -7.60
C LYS A 49 -2.88 -7.93 -7.60
N ASP A 50 -3.73 -6.92 -7.39
CA ASP A 50 -5.19 -7.08 -7.41
C ASP A 50 -5.69 -7.59 -8.77
N ARG A 51 -4.97 -7.32 -9.86
CA ARG A 51 -5.31 -7.84 -11.20
C ARG A 51 -4.75 -9.25 -11.46
N ILE A 52 -3.56 -9.57 -10.94
CA ILE A 52 -2.86 -10.83 -11.25
C ILE A 52 -3.34 -11.97 -10.34
N PHE A 53 -3.42 -11.73 -9.04
CA PHE A 53 -3.85 -12.68 -8.01
C PHE A 53 -4.81 -12.02 -7.02
N PRO A 54 -6.05 -11.70 -7.44
CA PRO A 54 -7.04 -11.02 -6.61
C PRO A 54 -7.38 -11.83 -5.36
N ASP A 55 -7.47 -11.15 -4.23
CA ASP A 55 -7.89 -11.78 -2.99
C ASP A 55 -9.42 -11.80 -2.88
N LYS A 56 -9.98 -13.01 -2.68
CA LYS A 56 -11.43 -13.26 -2.64
C LYS A 56 -12.15 -12.44 -1.59
N GLN A 57 -11.50 -12.08 -0.47
CA GLN A 57 -12.12 -11.26 0.57
C GLN A 57 -12.46 -9.86 0.05
N TRP A 58 -11.67 -9.33 -0.88
CA TRP A 58 -11.83 -7.97 -1.40
C TRP A 58 -12.85 -7.88 -2.55
N GLU A 59 -13.27 -9.04 -3.07
CA GLU A 59 -14.31 -9.16 -4.08
C GLU A 59 -15.73 -9.12 -3.49
N GLN A 60 -15.87 -9.20 -2.17
CA GLN A 60 -17.17 -9.16 -1.48
C GLN A 60 -17.88 -7.83 -1.72
N GLU A 61 -19.21 -7.91 -1.82
CA GLU A 61 -20.06 -6.73 -1.96
C GLU A 61 -20.35 -6.10 -0.61
N ILE A 62 -20.20 -4.78 -0.56
CA ILE A 62 -20.56 -3.94 0.58
C ILE A 62 -21.50 -2.80 0.15
N PRO A 63 -22.33 -2.29 1.08
CA PRO A 63 -23.07 -1.05 0.87
C PRO A 63 -22.14 0.11 0.52
N THR A 64 -22.60 1.01 -0.35
CA THR A 64 -21.79 2.17 -0.77
C THR A 64 -21.38 3.06 0.40
N SER A 65 -22.25 3.22 1.41
CA SER A 65 -21.94 3.95 2.64
C SER A 65 -20.73 3.37 3.38
N GLN A 66 -20.65 2.05 3.50
CA GLN A 66 -19.51 1.36 4.09
C GLN A 66 -18.24 1.56 3.26
N GLY A 67 -18.35 1.56 1.93
CA GLY A 67 -17.23 1.84 1.03
C GLY A 67 -16.67 3.26 1.23
N ILE A 68 -17.53 4.25 1.42
CA ILE A 68 -17.14 5.63 1.73
C ILE A 68 -16.42 5.70 3.08
N ILE A 69 -16.95 5.03 4.11
CA ILE A 69 -16.32 4.99 5.44
C ILE A 69 -14.92 4.37 5.35
N ILE A 70 -14.76 3.25 4.64
CA ILE A 70 -13.45 2.61 4.41
C ILE A 70 -12.49 3.58 3.75
N PHE A 71 -12.93 4.29 2.71
CA PHE A 71 -12.08 5.26 2.02
C PHE A 71 -11.65 6.41 2.95
N VAL A 72 -12.57 6.99 3.71
CA VAL A 72 -12.27 8.09 4.66
C VAL A 72 -11.27 7.63 5.73
N LEU A 73 -11.44 6.42 6.29
CA LEU A 73 -10.50 5.87 7.24
C LEU A 73 -9.11 5.65 6.62
N LEU A 74 -9.05 5.26 5.35
CA LEU A 74 -7.78 5.14 4.64
C LEU A 74 -7.09 6.49 4.42
N CYS A 75 -7.83 7.57 4.19
CA CYS A 75 -7.23 8.91 4.06
C CYS A 75 -6.40 9.33 5.29
N LEU A 76 -6.64 8.74 6.47
CA LEU A 76 -5.81 8.98 7.66
C LEU A 76 -4.35 8.54 7.45
N TYR A 77 -4.08 7.60 6.54
CA TYR A 77 -2.71 7.22 6.18
C TYR A 77 -1.94 8.34 5.48
N TRP A 78 -2.62 9.36 4.94
CA TRP A 78 -1.97 10.53 4.35
C TRP A 78 -1.52 11.57 5.39
N VAL A 79 -1.84 11.39 6.68
CA VAL A 79 -1.30 12.24 7.75
C VAL A 79 0.23 12.10 7.85
N ALA A 80 0.77 10.89 7.68
CA ALA A 80 2.21 10.66 7.73
C ALA A 80 3.02 11.42 6.66
N PRO A 81 2.70 11.32 5.34
CA PRO A 81 3.40 12.12 4.33
C PRO A 81 3.13 13.61 4.50
N PHE A 82 1.93 13.99 4.94
CA PHE A 82 1.63 15.39 5.25
C PHE A 82 2.60 15.96 6.28
N ILE A 83 2.78 15.30 7.43
CA ILE A 83 3.71 15.76 8.48
C ILE A 83 5.16 15.77 7.98
N LEU A 84 5.60 14.68 7.31
CA LEU A 84 6.96 14.58 6.80
C LEU A 84 7.29 15.71 5.82
N ILE A 85 6.39 15.97 4.86
CA ILE A 85 6.61 16.94 3.79
C ILE A 85 6.41 18.37 4.30
N SER A 86 5.37 18.64 5.08
CA SER A 86 5.09 19.99 5.60
C SER A 86 6.13 20.47 6.62
N SER A 87 6.76 19.55 7.38
CA SER A 87 7.75 19.93 8.39
C SER A 87 9.13 20.28 7.83
N GLY A 88 9.45 19.88 6.60
CA GLY A 88 10.81 20.05 6.05
C GLY A 88 11.87 19.16 6.69
N THR A 89 11.48 18.26 7.61
CA THR A 89 12.41 17.43 8.37
C THR A 89 13.13 16.44 7.45
N VAL A 90 14.46 16.40 7.51
CA VAL A 90 15.27 15.42 6.77
C VAL A 90 15.59 14.24 7.68
N PRO A 91 15.07 13.03 7.41
CA PRO A 91 15.39 11.86 8.21
C PRO A 91 16.89 11.51 8.10
N PRO A 92 17.54 11.06 9.18
CA PRO A 92 18.90 10.55 9.11
C PRO A 92 19.02 9.39 8.12
N LEU A 93 20.12 9.33 7.36
CA LEU A 93 20.33 8.30 6.34
C LEU A 93 20.20 6.85 6.85
N PRO A 94 20.70 6.49 8.05
CA PRO A 94 20.51 5.14 8.57
C PRO A 94 19.03 4.78 8.77
N LEU A 95 18.20 5.73 9.18
CA LEU A 95 16.76 5.52 9.35
C LEU A 95 16.06 5.33 8.01
N ALA A 96 16.42 6.14 7.00
CA ALA A 96 15.91 5.98 5.64
C ALA A 96 16.30 4.61 5.05
N ALA A 97 17.55 4.17 5.22
CA ALA A 97 18.03 2.87 4.76
C ALA A 97 17.27 1.71 5.44
N ALA A 98 17.05 1.81 6.76
CA ALA A 98 16.25 0.83 7.51
C ALA A 98 14.80 0.78 7.02
N ALA A 99 14.16 1.94 6.80
CA ALA A 99 12.80 2.02 6.28
C ALA A 99 12.66 1.40 4.89
N ILE A 100 13.63 1.65 4.00
CA ILE A 100 13.67 1.04 2.66
C ILE A 100 13.82 -0.48 2.77
N SER A 101 14.78 -0.96 3.57
CA SER A 101 15.03 -2.39 3.74
C SER A 101 13.81 -3.12 4.30
N LEU A 102 13.17 -2.53 5.31
CA LEU A 102 11.96 -3.08 5.92
C LEU A 102 10.78 -3.07 4.95
N ASN A 103 10.64 -2.03 4.13
CA ASN A 103 9.60 -1.98 3.10
C ASN A 103 9.80 -3.08 2.06
N ILE A 104 11.01 -3.27 1.54
CA ILE A 104 11.31 -4.30 0.54
C ILE A 104 11.01 -5.69 1.10
N ALA A 105 11.51 -5.99 2.31
CA ALA A 105 11.26 -7.27 2.97
C ALA A 105 9.75 -7.48 3.22
N GLY A 106 9.06 -6.45 3.72
CA GLY A 106 7.62 -6.50 3.97
C GLY A 106 6.80 -6.71 2.70
N VAL A 107 7.15 -6.05 1.60
CA VAL A 107 6.50 -6.24 0.29
C VAL A 107 6.73 -7.64 -0.23
N PHE A 108 7.96 -8.17 -0.13
CA PHE A 108 8.27 -9.54 -0.53
C PHE A 108 7.40 -10.53 0.25
N LEU A 109 7.42 -10.46 1.59
CA LEU A 109 6.65 -11.37 2.45
C LEU A 109 5.15 -11.28 2.17
N HIS A 110 4.62 -10.07 2.04
CA HIS A 110 3.20 -9.85 1.81
C HIS A 110 2.75 -10.34 0.43
N PHE A 111 3.42 -9.93 -0.65
CA PHE A 111 2.95 -10.25 -2.00
C PHE A 111 3.24 -11.70 -2.38
N ALA A 112 4.37 -12.25 -1.92
CA ALA A 112 4.69 -13.65 -2.18
C ALA A 112 3.75 -14.60 -1.41
N SER A 113 3.41 -14.28 -0.15
CA SER A 113 2.42 -15.08 0.60
C SER A 113 1.01 -14.96 0.00
N ASP A 114 0.60 -13.78 -0.45
CA ASP A 114 -0.68 -13.61 -1.16
C ASP A 114 -0.72 -14.40 -2.48
N ALA A 115 0.38 -14.38 -3.24
CA ALA A 115 0.48 -15.16 -4.48
C ALA A 115 0.42 -16.67 -4.19
N GLN A 116 1.18 -17.16 -3.20
CA GLN A 116 1.11 -18.56 -2.77
C GLN A 116 -0.33 -18.91 -2.37
N LYS A 117 -0.95 -18.10 -1.51
CA LYS A 117 -2.34 -18.29 -1.08
C LYS A 117 -3.30 -18.38 -2.26
N TYR A 118 -3.24 -17.44 -3.18
CA TYR A 118 -4.12 -17.38 -4.34
C TYR A 118 -3.96 -18.61 -5.23
N TYR A 119 -2.72 -18.93 -5.64
CA TYR A 119 -2.49 -20.02 -6.59
C TYR A 119 -2.68 -21.39 -5.96
N THR A 120 -2.37 -21.59 -4.67
CA THR A 120 -2.67 -22.84 -3.97
C THR A 120 -4.18 -23.04 -3.86
N LEU A 121 -4.92 -22.05 -3.35
CA LEU A 121 -6.38 -22.16 -3.15
C LEU A 121 -7.18 -22.16 -4.46
N LYS A 122 -6.56 -21.79 -5.59
CA LYS A 122 -7.14 -21.95 -6.92
C LYS A 122 -7.30 -23.42 -7.32
N TYR A 123 -6.36 -24.29 -6.92
CA TYR A 123 -6.34 -25.69 -7.31
C TYR A 123 -6.70 -26.65 -6.16
N LYS A 124 -6.39 -26.28 -4.91
CA LYS A 124 -6.68 -27.08 -3.73
C LYS A 124 -7.23 -26.20 -2.61
N THR A 125 -8.52 -26.33 -2.33
CA THR A 125 -9.15 -25.66 -1.19
C THR A 125 -8.75 -26.33 0.12
N GLY A 126 -8.55 -25.54 1.18
CA GLY A 126 -8.18 -26.04 2.50
C GLY A 126 -7.17 -25.13 3.21
N LEU A 127 -6.69 -25.58 4.37
CA LEU A 127 -5.62 -24.90 5.08
C LEU A 127 -4.29 -25.13 4.36
N ILE A 128 -3.48 -24.08 4.24
CA ILE A 128 -2.13 -24.15 3.68
C ILE A 128 -1.16 -24.40 4.83
N THR A 129 -0.35 -25.46 4.73
CA THR A 129 0.63 -25.89 5.75
C THR A 129 2.02 -26.07 5.12
N GLU A 130 2.38 -25.16 4.22
CA GLU A 130 3.66 -25.16 3.51
C GLU A 130 4.07 -23.74 3.13
N GLY A 131 5.35 -23.55 2.77
CA GLY A 131 5.88 -22.26 2.34
C GLY A 131 5.71 -21.18 3.42
N PHE A 132 5.09 -20.06 3.07
CA PHE A 132 4.87 -18.94 4.00
C PHE A 132 3.89 -19.22 5.15
N PHE A 133 3.11 -20.31 5.08
CA PHE A 133 2.02 -20.59 6.02
C PHE A 133 2.32 -21.68 7.06
N CYS A 134 3.53 -22.28 7.00
CA CYS A 134 4.07 -23.31 7.91
C CYS A 134 3.08 -24.37 8.37
#